data_AF-A0AAN6YGI5-F1
#
_entry.id   AF-A0AAN6YGI5-F1
#
_cell.length_a   1.000
_cell.length_b   1.000
_cell.length_c   1.000
_cell.angle_alpha   90.00
_cell.angle_beta   90.00
_cell.angle_gamma   90.00
#
_symmetry.space_group_name_H-M   'P 1'
#
loop_
_entity.id
_entity.type
_entity.pdbx_description
1 polymer ?
#
loop_
_entity_poly.entity_id
_entity_poly.type
_entity_poly.pdbx_seq_one_letter_code
_entity_poly.pdbx_strand_id
1 'polypeptide(L)'
;IPLKASMKDIYIFRRAIKTLVGYEISSNELISYGMMAGWIKRCGEIAGMEVPTIPYNLRYNAGNVFDRSNEVSDATRNLMLDHANSTPFQRHYLGRQIVGDPYAIIRGLKPQDALVQASCSIGHSISKRRPVDLTADQAASINLHPTIKQLVRHIEELRQRRKRSRMAMDEYNDAVRKLRSEKQRLKRALKQQIRDEWTDKQAVVDIEAQLNGLGLVEDSTVEASNCTMRPAQKRLVDALMAPVEASIEGQYQRRDAAINAIVAYCAVVEGPATCRNNSSTANIAQQSVKSDPPMSSRLHVAAMSIFITRDEDRPRRCFLCVGEALCLEPDDPRIDKLIHLFYTSGDLTKHFRRRHLANLREDDRLQCRVCAMPLDHKMHLQNHARRIHGTVS
;
A
#
# COMPACT_ATOMS: atom_id res chain seq x y z
N ILE A 1 2.14 -20.30 -23.76
CA ILE A 1 1.91 -19.28 -24.81
C ILE A 1 3.25 -18.61 -25.09
N PRO A 2 3.85 -18.77 -26.28
CA PRO A 2 5.09 -18.08 -26.60
C PRO A 2 4.84 -16.57 -26.62
N LEU A 3 5.57 -15.81 -25.81
CA LEU A 3 5.53 -14.35 -25.83
C LEU A 3 6.16 -13.84 -27.13
N LYS A 4 5.67 -12.70 -27.64
CA LYS A 4 6.23 -12.05 -28.84
C LYS A 4 7.73 -11.77 -28.63
N ALA A 5 8.55 -11.93 -29.67
CA ALA A 5 9.99 -11.64 -29.60
C ALA A 5 10.29 -10.21 -29.13
N SER A 6 9.42 -9.24 -29.47
CA SER A 6 9.50 -7.86 -29.00
C SER A 6 9.32 -7.66 -27.50
N MET A 7 8.89 -8.70 -26.77
CA MET A 7 8.68 -8.67 -25.32
C MET A 7 9.75 -9.44 -24.55
N LYS A 8 10.80 -9.96 -25.22
CA LYS A 8 11.83 -10.81 -24.61
C LYS A 8 12.53 -10.12 -23.44
N ASP A 9 12.76 -8.82 -23.55
CA ASP A 9 13.45 -8.03 -22.54
C ASP A 9 12.49 -7.22 -21.65
N ILE A 10 11.18 -7.48 -21.72
CA ILE A 10 10.17 -6.79 -20.91
C ILE A 10 9.77 -7.69 -19.74
N TYR A 11 10.09 -7.26 -18.52
CA TYR A 11 9.64 -7.98 -17.32
C TYR A 11 8.11 -8.00 -17.22
N ILE A 12 7.55 -9.14 -16.78
CA ILE A 12 6.11 -9.28 -16.54
C ILE A 12 5.67 -8.36 -15.39
N PHE A 13 6.38 -8.43 -14.26
CA PHE A 13 6.11 -7.63 -13.07
C PHE A 13 7.07 -6.45 -12.98
N ARG A 14 6.57 -5.28 -13.40
CA ARG A 14 7.36 -4.04 -13.47
C ARG A 14 6.98 -3.07 -12.36
N ARG A 15 7.97 -2.30 -11.92
CA ARG A 15 7.83 -1.32 -10.84
C ARG A 15 6.94 -0.16 -11.28
N ALA A 16 6.05 0.29 -10.40
CA ALA A 16 5.43 1.60 -10.57
C ALA A 16 6.44 2.72 -10.28
N ILE A 17 6.66 3.59 -11.25
CA ILE A 17 7.55 4.74 -11.20
C ILE A 17 6.72 6.00 -11.05
N LYS A 18 7.22 6.94 -10.25
CA LYS A 18 6.57 8.23 -10.10
C LYS A 18 6.97 9.16 -11.25
N THR A 19 6.00 9.75 -11.91
CA THR A 19 6.20 10.69 -13.02
C THR A 19 5.85 12.12 -12.60
N LEU A 20 5.92 13.06 -13.54
CA LEU A 20 5.56 14.46 -13.32
C LEU A 20 4.17 14.60 -12.70
N VAL A 21 3.14 13.93 -13.26
CA VAL A 21 1.74 14.11 -12.87
C VAL A 21 1.19 12.96 -12.04
N GLY A 22 1.85 11.80 -12.01
CA GLY A 22 1.28 10.62 -11.35
C GLY A 22 2.27 9.47 -11.17
N TYR A 23 1.81 8.29 -11.53
CA TYR A 23 2.59 7.06 -11.54
C TYR A 23 2.35 6.32 -12.84
N GLU A 24 3.38 5.66 -13.34
CA GLU A 24 3.32 4.82 -14.53
C GLU A 24 4.01 3.50 -14.24
N ILE A 25 3.69 2.45 -15.02
CA ILE A 25 4.46 1.20 -14.97
C ILE A 25 5.76 1.44 -15.72
N SER A 26 6.88 1.10 -15.10
CA SER A 26 8.19 1.23 -15.73
C SER A 26 8.25 0.42 -17.03
N SER A 27 8.97 0.94 -18.04
CA SER A 27 9.22 0.20 -19.27
C SER A 27 10.04 -1.06 -19.02
N ASN A 28 11.01 -1.02 -18.09
CA ASN A 28 11.95 -2.12 -17.87
C ASN A 28 12.48 -2.30 -16.43
N GLU A 29 11.96 -1.58 -15.44
CA GLU A 29 12.40 -1.82 -14.04
C GLU A 29 11.57 -2.94 -13.40
N LEU A 30 12.25 -3.96 -12.90
CA LEU A 30 11.63 -5.09 -12.19
C LEU A 30 11.18 -4.73 -10.78
N ILE A 31 10.10 -5.38 -10.32
CA ILE A 31 9.73 -5.38 -8.90
C ILE A 31 10.77 -6.20 -8.13
N SER A 32 11.36 -5.62 -7.09
CA SER A 32 12.36 -6.35 -6.29
C SER A 32 11.71 -7.37 -5.35
N TYR A 33 12.46 -8.41 -4.99
CA TYR A 33 12.01 -9.39 -3.99
C TYR A 33 11.58 -8.73 -2.68
N GLY A 34 12.32 -7.72 -2.21
CA GLY A 34 11.98 -7.00 -0.98
C GLY A 34 10.64 -6.26 -1.06
N MET A 35 10.25 -5.75 -2.23
CA MET A 35 8.93 -5.15 -2.44
C MET A 35 7.83 -6.21 -2.34
N MET A 36 8.00 -7.31 -3.08
CA MET A 36 7.02 -8.41 -3.10
C MET A 36 6.86 -9.06 -1.72
N ALA A 37 7.97 -9.34 -1.03
CA ALA A 37 7.96 -9.86 0.33
C ALA A 37 7.28 -8.89 1.32
N GLY A 38 7.51 -7.59 1.17
CA GLY A 38 6.83 -6.57 1.96
C GLY A 38 5.31 -6.54 1.74
N TRP A 39 4.85 -6.67 0.49
CA TRP A 39 3.43 -6.75 0.16
C TRP A 39 2.79 -8.03 0.68
N ILE A 40 3.42 -9.19 0.49
CA ILE A 40 2.92 -10.48 0.99
C ILE A 40 2.80 -10.46 2.52
N LYS A 41 3.81 -9.91 3.21
CA LYS A 41 3.74 -9.73 4.66
C LYS A 41 2.55 -8.86 5.07
N ARG A 42 2.34 -7.74 4.35
CA ARG A 42 1.20 -6.86 4.62
C ARG A 42 -0.14 -7.55 4.38
N CYS A 43 -0.27 -8.35 3.31
CA CYS A 43 -1.47 -9.14 3.05
C CYS A 43 -1.74 -10.13 4.19
N GLY A 44 -0.71 -10.80 4.71
CA GLY A 44 -0.83 -11.68 5.87
C GLY A 44 -1.32 -10.97 7.13
N GLU A 45 -0.77 -9.78 7.41
CA GLU A 45 -1.19 -8.94 8.54
C GLU A 45 -2.67 -8.51 8.41
N ILE A 46 -3.09 -8.07 7.21
CA ILE A 46 -4.47 -7.66 6.92
C ILE A 46 -5.43 -8.85 7.01
N ALA A 47 -5.01 -10.01 6.51
CA ALA A 47 -5.76 -11.26 6.64
C ALA A 47 -5.82 -11.75 8.09
N GLY A 48 -5.14 -11.10 9.03
CA GLY A 48 -5.17 -11.46 10.43
C GLY A 48 -4.39 -12.72 10.75
N MET A 49 -3.41 -13.13 9.93
CA MET A 49 -2.55 -14.30 10.22
C MET A 49 -1.61 -14.00 11.39
N GLU A 50 -1.27 -15.03 12.16
CA GLU A 50 -0.37 -14.90 13.33
C GLU A 50 1.07 -14.75 12.88
N VAL A 51 1.51 -15.76 12.13
CA VAL A 51 2.86 -15.85 11.61
C VAL A 51 3.03 -14.87 10.44
N PRO A 52 4.14 -14.12 10.38
CA PRO A 52 4.44 -13.28 9.24
C PRO A 52 4.43 -14.06 7.93
N THR A 53 3.51 -13.72 7.03
CA THR A 53 3.42 -14.35 5.71
C THR A 53 4.57 -13.88 4.83
N ILE A 54 5.37 -14.81 4.34
CA ILE A 54 6.45 -14.57 3.37
C ILE A 54 6.25 -15.48 2.15
N PRO A 55 6.88 -15.17 0.99
CA PRO A 55 6.76 -16.01 -0.21
C PRO A 55 7.04 -17.50 0.06
N TYR A 56 8.02 -17.78 0.92
CA TYR A 56 8.36 -19.14 1.33
C TYR A 56 7.18 -19.88 1.96
N ASN A 57 6.42 -19.26 2.85
CA ASN A 57 5.28 -19.90 3.53
C ASN A 57 4.21 -20.34 2.54
N LEU A 58 4.01 -19.59 1.45
CA LEU A 58 3.06 -19.96 0.40
C LEU A 58 3.50 -21.23 -0.34
N ARG A 59 4.79 -21.33 -0.68
CA ARG A 59 5.38 -22.52 -1.32
C ARG A 59 5.44 -23.71 -0.34
N TYR A 60 5.76 -23.46 0.92
CA TYR A 60 5.70 -24.42 2.01
C TYR A 60 4.31 -25.04 2.15
N ASN A 61 3.26 -24.21 2.23
CA ASN A 61 1.89 -24.69 2.32
C ASN A 61 1.48 -25.50 1.09
N ALA A 62 1.74 -24.96 -0.11
CA ALA A 62 1.42 -25.65 -1.36
C ALA A 62 2.11 -27.02 -1.44
N GLY A 63 3.40 -27.08 -1.12
CA GLY A 63 4.15 -28.34 -1.09
C GLY A 63 3.55 -29.39 -0.16
N ASN A 64 3.12 -29.00 1.03
CA ASN A 64 2.45 -29.93 1.97
C ASN A 64 1.05 -30.33 1.53
N VAL A 65 0.34 -29.48 0.77
CA VAL A 65 -0.95 -29.86 0.18
C VAL A 65 -0.74 -30.87 -0.94
N PHE A 66 0.25 -30.65 -1.80
CA PHE A 66 0.63 -31.59 -2.86
C PHE A 66 1.04 -32.95 -2.29
N ASP A 67 1.92 -32.95 -1.28
CA ASP A 67 2.42 -34.18 -0.66
C ASP A 67 1.34 -35.07 -0.04
N ARG A 68 0.24 -34.47 0.43
CA ARG A 68 -0.89 -35.18 1.03
C ARG A 68 -1.98 -35.59 0.04
N SER A 69 -1.93 -35.07 -1.19
CA SER A 69 -2.92 -35.43 -2.21
C SER A 69 -2.59 -36.80 -2.79
N ASN A 70 -3.60 -37.67 -2.86
CA ASN A 70 -3.49 -38.95 -3.56
C ASN A 70 -3.34 -38.78 -5.08
N GLU A 71 -3.59 -37.59 -5.62
CA GLU A 71 -3.49 -37.28 -7.05
C GLU A 71 -2.09 -36.82 -7.46
N VAL A 72 -1.24 -36.43 -6.49
CA VAL A 72 0.07 -35.86 -6.75
C VAL A 72 1.17 -36.79 -6.26
N SER A 73 1.86 -37.45 -7.20
CA SER A 73 3.02 -38.27 -6.86
C SER A 73 4.21 -37.41 -6.38
N ASP A 74 5.16 -38.03 -5.70
CA ASP A 74 6.42 -37.41 -5.29
C ASP A 74 7.16 -36.75 -6.47
N ALA A 75 7.18 -37.41 -7.64
CA ALA A 75 7.79 -36.88 -8.86
C ALA A 75 7.06 -35.63 -9.37
N THR A 76 5.72 -35.65 -9.35
CA THR A 76 4.90 -34.50 -9.75
C THR A 76 5.06 -33.33 -8.76
N ARG A 77 5.07 -33.61 -7.45
CA ARG A 77 5.36 -32.60 -6.41
C ARG A 77 6.73 -31.97 -6.63
N ASN A 78 7.74 -32.79 -6.89
CA ASN A 78 9.10 -32.32 -7.15
C ASN A 78 9.16 -31.47 -8.42
N LEU A 79 8.46 -31.84 -9.50
CA LEU A 79 8.33 -31.01 -10.70
C LEU A 79 7.64 -29.66 -10.41
N MET A 80 6.51 -29.66 -9.70
CA MET A 80 5.76 -28.44 -9.33
C MET A 80 6.58 -27.49 -8.44
N LEU A 81 7.40 -28.07 -7.57
CA LEU A 81 8.31 -27.33 -6.68
C LEU A 81 9.71 -27.17 -7.27
N ASP A 82 9.94 -27.48 -8.54
CA ASP A 82 11.26 -27.37 -9.19
C ASP A 82 12.41 -27.96 -8.34
N HIS A 83 12.18 -29.15 -7.79
CA HIS A 83 13.15 -29.92 -7.01
C HIS A 83 13.63 -31.11 -7.86
N ALA A 84 14.94 -31.36 -7.85
CA ALA A 84 15.51 -32.51 -8.55
C ALA A 84 15.11 -33.86 -7.91
N ASN A 85 14.78 -33.87 -6.62
CA ASN A 85 14.37 -35.05 -5.85
C ASN A 85 13.61 -34.62 -4.57
N SER A 86 13.20 -35.58 -3.74
CA SER A 86 12.40 -35.33 -2.53
C SER A 86 13.21 -34.75 -1.35
N THR A 87 14.55 -34.74 -1.40
CA THR A 87 15.39 -34.30 -0.27
C THR A 87 15.18 -32.83 0.12
N PRO A 88 15.17 -31.85 -0.80
CA PRO A 88 14.86 -30.46 -0.47
C PRO A 88 13.49 -30.32 0.19
N PHE A 89 12.49 -31.06 -0.31
CA PHE A 89 11.16 -31.05 0.28
C PHE A 89 11.18 -31.60 1.72
N GLN A 90 11.70 -32.79 1.93
CA GLN A 90 11.75 -33.44 3.25
C GLN A 90 12.49 -32.59 4.29
N ARG A 91 13.59 -31.95 3.91
CA ARG A 91 14.42 -31.15 4.82
C ARG A 91 13.82 -29.78 5.14
N HIS A 92 13.26 -29.09 4.16
CA HIS A 92 12.89 -27.69 4.30
C HIS A 92 11.37 -27.43 4.25
N TYR A 93 10.64 -28.21 3.45
CA TYR A 93 9.22 -27.96 3.18
C TYR A 93 8.27 -28.90 3.91
N LEU A 94 8.68 -30.12 4.26
CA LEU A 94 7.80 -31.10 4.89
C LEU A 94 7.38 -30.62 6.29
N GLY A 95 6.07 -30.59 6.51
CA GLY A 95 5.41 -30.27 7.76
C GLY A 95 5.98 -31.04 8.93
N ARG A 96 6.24 -30.35 10.04
CA ARG A 96 6.58 -30.98 11.33
C ARG A 96 5.37 -31.19 12.23
N GLN A 97 4.28 -30.49 11.95
CA GLN A 97 2.99 -30.77 12.58
C GLN A 97 2.40 -32.02 11.96
N ILE A 98 2.06 -33.00 12.81
CA ILE A 98 1.45 -34.24 12.39
C ILE A 98 -0.01 -33.95 12.08
N VAL A 99 -0.32 -33.80 10.79
CA VAL A 99 -1.69 -33.58 10.32
C VAL A 99 -2.34 -34.93 10.03
N GLY A 100 -2.67 -35.65 11.10
CA GLY A 100 -3.40 -36.91 11.07
C GLY A 100 -4.01 -37.22 12.43
N ASP A 101 -4.98 -38.13 12.48
CA ASP A 101 -5.63 -38.58 13.72
C ASP A 101 -4.98 -39.91 14.18
N PRO A 102 -3.81 -39.89 14.85
CA PRO A 102 -3.11 -41.10 15.23
C PRO A 102 -3.95 -41.97 16.17
N TYR A 103 -4.82 -41.34 16.98
CA TYR A 103 -5.68 -42.07 17.90
C TYR A 103 -6.72 -42.91 17.15
N ALA A 104 -7.40 -42.31 16.17
CA ALA A 104 -8.35 -43.05 15.33
C ALA A 104 -7.66 -44.17 14.56
N ILE A 105 -6.49 -43.90 13.98
CA ILE A 105 -5.69 -44.88 13.25
C ILE A 105 -5.33 -46.08 14.15
N ILE A 106 -4.77 -45.83 15.33
CA ILE A 106 -4.38 -46.88 16.29
C ILE A 106 -5.58 -47.74 16.71
N ARG A 107 -6.77 -47.14 16.80
CA ARG A 107 -8.00 -47.85 17.19
C ARG A 107 -8.79 -48.44 16.02
N GLY A 108 -8.32 -48.31 14.78
CA GLY A 108 -9.07 -48.73 13.59
C GLY A 108 -10.38 -47.97 13.39
N LEU A 109 -10.49 -46.76 13.95
CA LEU A 109 -11.62 -45.86 13.76
C LEU A 109 -11.40 -44.98 12.51
N LYS A 110 -12.49 -44.41 11.99
CA LYS A 110 -12.41 -43.44 10.89
C LYS A 110 -11.74 -42.15 11.37
N PRO A 111 -10.60 -41.73 10.77
CA PRO A 111 -9.92 -40.48 11.13
C PRO A 111 -10.77 -39.23 10.92
N GLN A 112 -10.62 -38.23 11.80
CA GLN A 112 -11.22 -36.90 11.63
C GLN A 112 -10.32 -35.96 10.83
N ASP A 113 -9.94 -36.38 9.61
CA ASP A 113 -8.91 -35.69 8.81
C ASP A 113 -9.20 -34.20 8.57
N ALA A 114 -10.45 -33.86 8.25
CA ALA A 114 -10.84 -32.47 8.01
C ALA A 114 -10.66 -31.57 9.25
N LEU A 115 -11.00 -32.09 10.44
CA LEU A 115 -10.87 -31.35 11.70
C LEU A 115 -9.40 -31.16 12.09
N VAL A 116 -8.61 -32.23 11.99
CA VAL A 116 -7.17 -32.17 12.28
C VAL A 116 -6.48 -31.26 11.27
N GLN A 117 -6.82 -31.35 9.99
CA GLN A 117 -6.30 -30.48 8.96
C GLN A 117 -6.64 -29.02 9.19
N ALA A 118 -7.88 -28.70 9.54
CA ALA A 118 -8.28 -27.33 9.87
C ALA A 118 -7.49 -26.80 11.08
N SER A 119 -7.40 -27.59 12.15
CA SER A 119 -6.70 -27.24 13.40
C SER A 119 -5.19 -27.06 13.20
N CYS A 120 -4.57 -27.85 12.32
CA CYS A 120 -3.14 -27.75 12.01
C CYS A 120 -2.85 -26.85 10.79
N SER A 121 -3.86 -26.18 10.23
CA SER A 121 -3.63 -25.23 9.14
C SER A 121 -3.16 -23.88 9.68
N ILE A 122 -2.34 -23.15 8.92
CA ILE A 122 -2.02 -21.75 9.24
C ILE A 122 -3.30 -20.90 9.39
N GLY A 123 -4.37 -21.31 8.72
CA GLY A 123 -5.68 -20.68 8.78
C GLY A 123 -6.33 -20.72 10.16
N HIS A 124 -5.98 -21.67 11.04
CA HIS A 124 -6.57 -21.75 12.38
C HIS A 124 -6.29 -20.49 13.21
N SER A 125 -5.18 -19.80 12.92
CA SER A 125 -4.71 -18.63 13.65
C SER A 125 -5.27 -17.31 13.10
N ILE A 126 -6.07 -17.35 12.03
CA ILE A 126 -6.61 -16.16 11.38
C ILE A 126 -7.64 -15.50 12.30
N SER A 127 -7.45 -14.20 12.58
CA SER A 127 -8.44 -13.39 13.28
C SER A 127 -8.46 -11.96 12.77
N LYS A 128 -9.66 -11.46 12.45
CA LYS A 128 -9.87 -10.06 12.03
C LYS A 128 -9.63 -9.06 13.16
N ARG A 129 -9.67 -9.53 14.41
CA ARG A 129 -9.40 -8.72 15.62
C ARG A 129 -7.91 -8.47 15.88
N ARG A 130 -7.02 -9.20 15.20
CA ARG A 130 -5.57 -9.04 15.40
C ARG A 130 -5.11 -7.64 14.94
N PRO A 131 -4.38 -6.87 15.78
CA PRO A 131 -3.93 -5.53 15.42
C PRO A 131 -3.10 -5.48 14.13
N VAL A 132 -3.51 -4.63 13.19
CA VAL A 132 -2.84 -4.46 11.89
C VAL A 132 -1.86 -3.29 11.91
N ASP A 133 -2.21 -2.17 12.54
CA ASP A 133 -1.38 -0.97 12.61
C ASP A 133 -1.30 -0.43 14.04
N LEU A 134 -0.29 0.40 14.32
CA LEU A 134 -0.16 1.08 15.60
C LEU A 134 -1.21 2.20 15.70
N THR A 135 -1.78 2.39 16.89
CA THR A 135 -2.59 3.58 17.19
C THR A 135 -1.73 4.84 17.16
N ALA A 136 -2.38 6.01 17.10
CA ALA A 136 -1.67 7.29 17.11
C ALA A 136 -0.79 7.44 18.37
N ASP A 137 -1.31 7.05 19.53
CA ASP A 137 -0.61 7.14 20.82
C ASP A 137 0.56 6.16 20.90
N GLN A 138 0.37 4.92 20.44
CA GLN A 138 1.45 3.93 20.33
C GLN A 138 2.55 4.41 19.37
N ALA A 139 2.18 5.03 18.25
CA ALA A 139 3.15 5.60 17.32
C ALA A 139 3.87 6.83 17.90
N ALA A 140 3.19 7.60 18.76
CA ALA A 140 3.75 8.77 19.44
C ALA A 140 4.71 8.40 20.56
N SER A 141 4.45 7.32 21.30
CA SER A 141 5.28 6.83 22.41
C SER A 141 6.73 6.55 21.98
N ILE A 142 6.95 6.18 20.72
CA ILE A 142 8.28 5.94 20.14
C ILE A 142 9.18 7.20 20.20
N ASN A 143 8.59 8.39 20.17
CA ASN A 143 9.36 9.63 20.30
C ASN A 143 9.95 9.82 21.72
N LEU A 144 9.43 9.10 22.72
CA LEU A 144 9.95 9.13 24.08
C LEU A 144 11.18 8.24 24.28
N HIS A 145 11.48 7.35 23.33
CA HIS A 145 12.58 6.39 23.42
C HIS A 145 13.95 7.11 23.57
N PRO A 146 14.83 6.69 24.51
CA PRO A 146 16.10 7.38 24.79
C PRO A 146 16.97 7.60 23.54
N THR A 147 17.13 6.57 22.70
CA THR A 147 17.89 6.65 21.45
C THR A 147 17.32 7.68 20.48
N ILE A 148 16.00 7.82 20.42
CA ILE A 148 15.34 8.81 19.55
C ILE A 148 15.61 10.23 20.07
N LYS A 149 15.51 10.45 21.38
CA LYS A 149 15.85 11.75 22.01
C LYS A 149 17.31 12.13 21.75
N GLN A 150 18.24 11.19 21.90
CA GLN A 150 19.67 11.40 21.63
C GLN A 150 19.91 11.78 20.17
N LEU A 151 19.31 11.05 19.21
CA LEU A 151 19.45 11.34 17.79
C LEU A 151 18.85 12.70 17.40
N VAL A 152 17.72 13.10 18.02
CA VAL A 152 17.13 14.42 17.80
C VAL A 152 18.06 15.52 18.29
N ARG A 153 18.62 15.41 19.50
CA ARG A 153 19.58 16.37 20.05
C ARG A 153 20.81 16.50 19.16
N HIS A 154 21.37 15.37 18.71
CA HIS A 154 22.51 15.37 17.81
C HIS A 154 22.21 16.07 16.46
N ILE A 155 21.01 15.87 15.90
CA ILE A 155 20.58 16.59 14.70
C ILE A 155 20.47 18.10 14.94
N GLU A 156 20.00 18.53 16.12
CA GLU A 156 19.90 19.94 16.49
C GLU A 156 21.29 20.60 16.59
N GLU A 157 22.27 19.92 17.17
CA GLU A 157 23.67 20.36 17.23
C GLU A 157 24.27 20.52 15.82
N LEU A 158 24.05 19.52 14.94
CA LEU A 158 24.53 19.54 13.56
C LEU A 158 23.82 20.58 12.69
N ARG A 159 22.58 20.97 13.04
CA ARG A 159 21.77 21.92 12.27
C ARG A 159 22.47 23.27 12.11
N GLN A 160 23.23 23.71 13.11
CA GLN A 160 23.99 24.95 13.08
C GLN A 160 25.27 24.86 12.22
N ARG A 161 25.84 23.65 12.11
CA ARG A 161 27.13 23.42 11.42
C ARG A 161 26.97 23.00 9.97
N ARG A 162 25.78 22.52 9.57
CA ARG A 162 25.50 22.00 8.21
C ARG A 162 25.83 22.96 7.05
N LYS A 163 25.84 24.27 7.30
CA LYS A 163 26.14 25.29 6.28
C LYS A 163 27.64 25.54 6.08
N ARG A 164 28.50 24.99 6.95
CA ARG A 164 29.94 25.31 6.98
C ARG A 164 30.74 24.57 5.88
N SER A 165 30.35 23.35 5.54
CA SER A 165 31.03 22.55 4.53
C SER A 165 30.13 21.46 3.97
N ARG A 166 30.55 20.84 2.85
CA ARG A 166 29.84 19.69 2.28
C ARG A 166 29.82 18.50 3.24
N MET A 167 30.95 18.23 3.90
CA MET A 167 31.05 17.17 4.91
C MET A 167 30.08 17.36 6.07
N ALA A 168 29.93 18.60 6.58
CA ALA A 168 28.98 18.89 7.65
C ALA A 168 27.51 18.73 7.22
N MET A 169 27.21 18.95 5.94
CA MET A 169 25.89 18.69 5.37
C MET A 169 25.62 17.19 5.24
N ASP A 170 26.61 16.41 4.81
CA ASP A 170 26.49 14.96 4.68
C ASP A 170 26.33 14.29 6.05
N GLU A 171 27.07 14.73 7.07
CA GLU A 171 26.92 14.30 8.46
C GLU A 171 25.50 14.58 9.01
N TYR A 172 24.97 15.78 8.75
CA TYR A 172 23.58 16.12 9.10
C TYR A 172 22.56 15.20 8.40
N ASN A 173 22.75 14.94 7.10
CA ASN A 173 21.86 14.07 6.33
C ASN A 173 21.90 12.62 6.82
N ASP A 174 23.08 12.13 7.20
CA ASP A 174 23.26 10.79 7.76
C ASP A 174 22.63 10.67 9.14
N ALA A 175 22.75 11.68 10.01
CA ALA A 175 22.06 11.72 11.29
C ALA A 175 20.52 11.68 11.11
N VAL A 176 19.98 12.45 10.16
CA VAL A 176 18.55 12.42 9.81
C VAL A 176 18.12 11.05 9.27
N ARG A 177 18.95 10.41 8.44
CA ARG A 177 18.71 9.06 7.92
C ARG A 177 18.68 8.03 9.05
N LYS A 178 19.66 8.08 9.95
CA LYS A 178 19.73 7.22 11.15
C LYS A 178 18.48 7.37 12.02
N LEU A 179 18.05 8.60 12.29
CA LEU A 179 16.80 8.87 13.02
C LEU A 179 15.58 8.22 12.34
N ARG A 180 15.45 8.36 11.02
CA ARG A 180 14.33 7.77 10.28
C ARG A 180 14.35 6.24 10.33
N SER A 181 15.51 5.64 10.11
CA SER A 181 15.69 4.18 10.18
C SER A 181 15.37 3.65 11.56
N GLU A 182 15.84 4.33 12.61
CA GLU A 182 15.64 3.91 14.00
C GLU A 182 14.17 4.04 14.43
N LYS A 183 13.49 5.14 14.06
CA LYS A 183 12.04 5.25 14.27
C LYS A 183 11.29 4.11 13.57
N GLN A 184 11.69 3.75 12.36
CA GLN A 184 11.03 2.67 11.62
C GLN A 184 11.30 1.30 12.25
N ARG A 185 12.52 1.07 12.77
CA ARG A 185 12.88 -0.15 13.52
C ARG A 185 12.03 -0.29 14.78
N LEU A 186 11.94 0.76 15.59
CA LEU A 186 11.14 0.78 16.81
C LEU A 186 9.64 0.61 16.52
N LYS A 187 9.12 1.23 15.46
CA LYS A 187 7.73 1.01 15.01
C LYS A 187 7.45 -0.46 14.68
N ARG A 188 8.35 -1.10 13.95
CA ARG A 188 8.21 -2.53 13.59
C ARG A 188 8.27 -3.42 14.82
N ALA A 189 9.19 -3.14 15.74
CA ALA A 189 9.34 -3.90 16.98
C ALA A 189 8.10 -3.76 17.88
N LEU A 190 7.64 -2.53 18.13
CA LEU A 190 6.44 -2.28 18.94
C LEU A 190 5.18 -2.93 18.33
N LYS A 191 5.02 -2.84 17.01
CA LYS A 191 3.91 -3.49 16.31
C LYS A 191 3.95 -5.02 16.47
N GLN A 192 5.14 -5.63 16.36
CA GLN A 192 5.28 -7.07 16.53
C GLN A 192 4.96 -7.46 17.97
N GLN A 193 5.52 -6.74 18.97
CA GLN A 193 5.25 -6.96 20.39
C GLN A 193 3.75 -6.92 20.70
N ILE A 194 3.03 -5.89 20.22
CA ILE A 194 1.58 -5.78 20.45
C ILE A 194 0.82 -6.95 19.83
N ARG A 195 1.23 -7.42 18.64
CA ARG A 195 0.59 -8.55 17.97
C ARG A 195 0.86 -9.87 18.68
N ASP A 196 2.06 -10.06 19.20
CA ASP A 196 2.46 -11.23 19.96
C ASP A 196 1.70 -11.26 21.30
N GLU A 197 1.74 -10.17 22.06
CA GLU A 197 0.99 -10.02 23.33
C GLU A 197 -0.51 -10.20 23.15
N TRP A 198 -1.07 -9.68 22.04
CA TRP A 198 -2.48 -9.89 21.71
C TRP A 198 -2.77 -11.37 21.44
N THR A 199 -1.92 -12.04 20.67
CA THR A 199 -2.09 -13.46 20.33
C THR A 199 -2.04 -14.34 21.58
N ASP A 200 -1.09 -14.07 22.48
CA ASP A 200 -0.94 -14.82 23.73
C ASP A 200 -2.16 -14.68 24.65
N LYS A 201 -2.77 -13.50 24.69
CA LYS A 201 -3.89 -13.18 25.59
C LYS A 201 -5.26 -13.49 25.01
N GLN A 202 -5.38 -13.53 23.68
CA GLN A 202 -6.67 -13.58 23.01
C GLN A 202 -7.50 -14.79 23.42
N ALA A 203 -6.87 -15.97 23.47
CA ALA A 203 -7.56 -17.20 23.85
C ALA A 203 -8.11 -17.13 25.28
N VAL A 204 -7.35 -16.55 26.22
CA VAL A 204 -7.78 -16.38 27.61
C VAL A 204 -8.97 -15.43 27.70
N VAL A 205 -8.89 -14.29 27.00
CA VAL A 205 -9.97 -13.30 26.97
C VAL A 205 -11.26 -13.90 26.40
N ASP A 206 -11.17 -14.69 25.32
CA ASP A 206 -12.36 -15.33 24.73
C ASP A 206 -12.95 -16.42 25.64
N ILE A 207 -12.11 -17.21 26.32
CA ILE A 207 -12.56 -18.20 27.31
C ILE A 207 -13.25 -17.52 28.49
N GLU A 208 -12.65 -16.46 29.04
CA GLU A 208 -13.24 -15.69 30.14
C GLU A 208 -14.58 -15.06 29.73
N ALA A 209 -14.68 -14.50 28.52
CA ALA A 209 -15.93 -13.95 28.00
C ALA A 209 -17.02 -15.04 27.88
N GLN A 210 -16.67 -16.23 27.37
CA GLN A 210 -17.58 -17.37 27.32
C GLN A 210 -18.05 -17.81 28.70
N LEU A 211 -17.13 -17.94 29.67
CA LEU A 211 -17.45 -18.34 31.05
C LEU A 211 -18.37 -17.32 31.74
N ASN A 212 -18.24 -16.03 31.41
CA ASN A 212 -19.11 -14.95 31.89
C ASN A 212 -20.43 -14.82 31.12
N GLY A 213 -20.72 -15.72 30.17
CA GLY A 213 -21.97 -15.71 29.39
C GLY A 213 -22.05 -14.61 28.33
N LEU A 214 -20.95 -13.91 28.04
CA LEU A 214 -20.88 -12.85 27.01
C LEU A 214 -20.75 -13.42 25.58
N GLY A 215 -20.59 -14.74 25.45
CA GLY A 215 -20.39 -15.43 24.18
C GLY A 215 -19.00 -15.19 23.58
N LEU A 216 -18.80 -15.62 22.33
CA LEU A 216 -17.61 -15.26 21.56
C LEU A 216 -17.75 -13.81 21.09
N VAL A 217 -16.75 -12.98 21.35
CA VAL A 217 -16.71 -11.61 20.81
C VAL A 217 -16.70 -11.70 19.30
N GLU A 218 -17.79 -11.25 18.66
CA GLU A 218 -17.89 -11.31 17.20
C GLU A 218 -16.81 -10.43 16.54
N ASP A 219 -16.24 -10.97 15.46
CA ASP A 219 -15.29 -10.30 14.55
C ASP A 219 -15.88 -9.01 13.91
N SER A 220 -17.18 -8.74 14.09
CA SER A 220 -17.91 -7.59 13.57
C SER A 220 -17.61 -6.27 14.32
N THR A 221 -17.03 -6.35 15.52
CA THR A 221 -16.82 -5.17 16.41
C THR A 221 -15.48 -4.46 16.24
N VAL A 222 -14.54 -5.03 15.48
CA VAL A 222 -13.42 -4.23 14.98
C VAL A 222 -14.01 -3.43 13.85
N GLU A 223 -14.36 -2.17 14.13
CA GLU A 223 -14.59 -1.16 13.11
C GLU A 223 -13.54 -1.36 12.04
N ALA A 224 -13.93 -2.01 10.93
CA ALA A 224 -13.08 -2.26 9.80
C ALA A 224 -12.54 -0.89 9.46
N SER A 225 -11.24 -0.65 9.75
CA SER A 225 -10.62 0.66 9.63
C SER A 225 -11.10 1.28 8.33
N ASN A 226 -12.01 2.25 8.44
CA ASN A 226 -12.93 2.64 7.38
C ASN A 226 -12.14 3.21 6.21
N CYS A 227 -11.70 2.35 5.31
CA CYS A 227 -11.57 2.69 3.91
C CYS A 227 -12.81 2.09 3.27
N THR A 228 -13.91 2.85 3.30
CA THR A 228 -15.10 2.54 2.50
C THR A 228 -14.62 2.22 1.09
N MET A 229 -14.80 0.97 0.68
CA MET A 229 -14.33 0.53 -0.63
C MET A 229 -15.01 1.38 -1.70
N ARG A 230 -14.20 2.00 -2.56
CA ARG A 230 -14.71 2.79 -3.69
C ARG A 230 -15.52 1.87 -4.61
N PRO A 231 -16.48 2.39 -5.38
CA PRO A 231 -17.32 1.56 -6.26
C PRO A 231 -16.52 0.63 -7.18
N ALA A 232 -15.40 1.09 -7.73
CA ALA A 232 -14.53 0.26 -8.56
C ALA A 232 -13.78 -0.84 -7.76
N GLN A 233 -13.33 -0.54 -6.54
CA GLN A 233 -12.71 -1.53 -5.64
C GLN A 233 -13.71 -2.60 -5.23
N LYS A 234 -14.95 -2.19 -4.88
CA LYS A 234 -16.03 -3.11 -4.53
C LYS A 234 -16.33 -4.04 -5.69
N ARG A 235 -16.54 -3.48 -6.89
CA ARG A 235 -16.79 -4.26 -8.12
C ARG A 235 -15.66 -5.25 -8.43
N LEU A 236 -14.41 -4.85 -8.21
CA LEU A 236 -13.25 -5.73 -8.36
C LEU A 236 -13.28 -6.89 -7.38
N VAL A 237 -13.47 -6.61 -6.08
CA VAL A 237 -13.50 -7.65 -5.05
C VAL A 237 -14.68 -8.59 -5.26
N ASP A 238 -15.87 -8.06 -5.54
CA ASP A 238 -17.06 -8.88 -5.80
C ASP A 238 -16.84 -9.84 -6.97
N ALA A 239 -16.21 -9.37 -8.07
CA ALA A 239 -15.92 -10.21 -9.24
C ALA A 239 -14.83 -11.26 -8.96
N LEU A 240 -13.78 -10.92 -8.20
CA LEU A 240 -12.71 -11.86 -7.84
C LEU A 240 -13.18 -12.92 -6.83
N MET A 241 -14.08 -12.54 -5.93
CA MET A 241 -14.63 -13.39 -4.86
C MET A 241 -15.92 -14.11 -5.28
N ALA A 242 -16.37 -13.96 -6.53
CA ALA A 242 -17.54 -14.65 -7.03
C ALA A 242 -17.41 -16.17 -6.83
N PRO A 243 -18.48 -16.88 -6.44
CA PRO A 243 -18.43 -18.33 -6.19
C PRO A 243 -18.04 -19.10 -7.46
N VAL A 244 -17.44 -20.27 -7.26
CA VAL A 244 -17.04 -21.19 -8.33
C VAL A 244 -18.32 -21.82 -8.93
N GLU A 245 -18.54 -21.67 -10.22
CA GLU A 245 -19.69 -22.27 -10.91
C GLU A 245 -19.45 -23.74 -11.30
N ALA A 246 -20.50 -24.55 -11.31
CA ALA A 246 -20.39 -25.98 -11.61
C ALA A 246 -20.21 -26.30 -13.11
N SER A 247 -20.57 -25.36 -13.99
CA SER A 247 -20.46 -25.53 -15.44
C SER A 247 -19.19 -24.89 -16.01
N ILE A 248 -18.67 -25.47 -17.09
CA ILE A 248 -17.51 -24.90 -17.81
C ILE A 248 -17.86 -23.49 -18.34
N GLU A 249 -19.06 -23.33 -18.90
CA GLU A 249 -19.55 -22.04 -19.43
C GLU A 249 -19.59 -20.97 -18.33
N GLY A 250 -20.12 -21.34 -17.16
CA GLY A 250 -20.15 -20.50 -15.98
C GLY A 250 -18.77 -20.09 -15.48
N GLN A 251 -17.79 -21.00 -15.53
CA GLN A 251 -16.41 -20.66 -15.21
C GLN A 251 -15.79 -19.67 -16.19
N TYR A 252 -16.10 -19.79 -17.48
CA TYR A 252 -15.65 -18.81 -18.47
C TYR A 252 -16.29 -17.44 -18.21
N GLN A 253 -17.61 -17.38 -17.97
CA GLN A 253 -18.30 -16.14 -17.65
C GLN A 253 -17.75 -15.47 -16.38
N ARG A 254 -17.54 -16.24 -15.32
CA ARG A 254 -16.93 -15.78 -14.08
C ARG A 254 -15.52 -15.21 -14.32
N ARG A 255 -14.69 -15.92 -15.08
CA ARG A 255 -13.34 -15.49 -15.44
C ARG A 255 -13.38 -14.18 -16.23
N ASP A 256 -14.26 -14.09 -17.22
CA ASP A 256 -14.36 -12.92 -18.09
C ASP A 256 -14.90 -11.71 -17.31
N ALA A 257 -15.85 -11.91 -16.41
CA ALA A 257 -16.31 -10.88 -15.48
C ALA A 257 -15.18 -10.36 -14.57
N ALA A 258 -14.35 -11.26 -14.03
CA ALA A 258 -13.17 -10.89 -13.24
C ALA A 258 -12.13 -10.12 -14.07
N ILE A 259 -11.85 -10.55 -15.31
CA ILE A 259 -10.96 -9.85 -16.24
C ILE A 259 -11.49 -8.44 -16.51
N ASN A 260 -12.78 -8.31 -16.83
CA ASN A 260 -13.41 -7.02 -17.11
C ASN A 260 -13.38 -6.10 -15.88
N ALA A 261 -13.58 -6.64 -14.68
CA ALA A 261 -13.47 -5.88 -13.44
C ALA A 261 -12.03 -5.40 -13.19
N ILE A 262 -11.01 -6.23 -13.46
CA ILE A 262 -9.60 -5.84 -13.41
C ILE A 262 -9.31 -4.72 -14.41
N VAL A 263 -9.73 -4.88 -15.67
CA VAL A 263 -9.52 -3.89 -16.73
C VAL A 263 -10.16 -2.55 -16.36
N ALA A 264 -11.42 -2.56 -15.91
CA ALA A 264 -12.10 -1.37 -15.44
C ALA A 264 -11.38 -0.72 -14.25
N TYR A 265 -10.85 -1.54 -13.34
CA TYR A 265 -10.09 -1.06 -12.20
C TYR A 265 -8.74 -0.46 -12.57
N CYS A 266 -8.06 -0.98 -13.59
CA CYS A 266 -6.75 -0.47 -14.03
C CYS A 266 -6.79 1.00 -14.49
N ALA A 267 -7.93 1.51 -14.94
CA ALA A 267 -8.12 2.93 -15.26
C ALA A 267 -8.23 3.82 -14.00
N VAL A 268 -8.48 3.22 -12.84
CA VAL A 268 -8.64 3.95 -11.57
C VAL A 268 -7.28 4.19 -10.95
N VAL A 269 -6.84 5.43 -10.97
CA VAL A 269 -5.65 5.85 -10.23
C VAL A 269 -6.01 5.98 -8.76
N GLU A 270 -5.59 5.01 -7.95
CA GLU A 270 -5.65 5.13 -6.50
C GLU A 270 -4.77 6.30 -6.07
N GLY A 271 -5.33 7.22 -5.27
CA GLY A 271 -4.54 8.25 -4.62
C GLY A 271 -3.41 7.63 -3.77
N PRO A 272 -2.45 8.42 -3.26
CA PRO A 272 -1.36 7.88 -2.46
C PRO A 272 -1.89 7.00 -1.31
N ALA A 273 -1.40 5.75 -1.23
CA ALA A 273 -1.79 4.72 -0.25
C ALA A 273 -1.62 5.12 1.22
N THR A 274 -0.99 6.27 1.48
CA THR A 274 -1.00 6.94 2.77
C THR A 274 -1.85 8.19 2.65
N CYS A 275 -3.10 8.12 3.13
CA CYS A 275 -3.66 9.28 3.80
C CYS A 275 -2.74 9.55 4.99
N ARG A 276 -1.71 10.39 4.80
CA ARG A 276 -1.22 11.18 5.92
C ARG A 276 -2.41 12.02 6.33
N ASN A 277 -3.17 11.53 7.30
CA ASN A 277 -4.00 12.40 8.11
C ASN A 277 -3.00 13.33 8.78
N ASN A 278 -2.74 14.48 8.15
CA ASN A 278 -2.28 15.64 8.87
C ASN A 278 -3.47 16.07 9.71
N SER A 279 -3.68 15.39 10.83
CA SER A 279 -4.56 15.81 11.92
C SER A 279 -3.93 17.03 12.58
N SER A 280 -3.82 18.12 11.82
CA SER A 280 -3.26 19.41 12.23
C SER A 280 -3.94 20.54 11.45
N THR A 281 -5.20 20.35 11.07
CA THR A 281 -6.13 21.40 10.62
C THR A 281 -7.54 21.15 11.16
N ALA A 282 -7.65 20.54 12.36
CA ALA A 282 -8.81 20.78 13.20
C ALA A 282 -8.57 22.13 13.90
N ASN A 283 -8.85 23.22 13.18
CA ASN A 283 -9.08 24.61 13.64
C ASN A 283 -9.02 25.57 12.45
N ILE A 284 -9.68 25.24 11.35
CA ILE A 284 -10.24 26.30 10.50
C ILE A 284 -11.69 26.38 10.94
N ALA A 285 -11.98 27.41 11.73
CA ALA A 285 -13.32 27.80 12.10
C ALA A 285 -14.22 27.71 10.86
N GLN A 286 -15.30 26.96 11.01
CA GLN A 286 -16.43 26.94 10.10
C GLN A 286 -16.86 28.39 9.86
N GLN A 287 -16.49 28.95 8.71
CA GLN A 287 -17.24 30.08 8.18
C GLN A 287 -18.52 29.50 7.57
N SER A 288 -19.58 29.67 8.36
CA SER A 288 -21.00 29.68 8.02
C SER A 288 -21.40 29.25 6.60
N VAL A 289 -22.16 28.15 6.55
CA VAL A 289 -23.34 27.89 5.72
C VAL A 289 -23.57 28.92 4.59
N LYS A 290 -23.06 28.60 3.40
CA LYS A 290 -23.73 28.84 2.12
C LYS A 290 -23.56 27.57 1.31
N SER A 291 -24.65 27.12 0.70
CA SER A 291 -24.75 25.92 -0.14
C SER A 291 -23.49 25.72 -0.98
N ASP A 292 -22.83 24.57 -0.81
CA ASP A 292 -21.64 24.25 -1.61
C ASP A 292 -22.00 24.31 -3.10
N PRO A 293 -21.28 25.10 -3.91
CA PRO A 293 -21.55 25.17 -5.34
C PRO A 293 -21.23 23.82 -6.01
N PRO A 294 -21.93 23.47 -7.11
CA PRO A 294 -21.73 22.19 -7.80
C PRO A 294 -20.25 21.96 -8.14
N MET A 295 -19.77 20.71 -8.13
CA MET A 295 -18.35 20.35 -8.32
C MET A 295 -17.71 20.98 -9.56
N SER A 296 -18.48 21.07 -10.66
CA SER A 296 -18.07 21.77 -11.88
C SER A 296 -17.71 23.25 -11.65
N SER A 297 -18.44 23.93 -10.76
CA SER A 297 -18.16 25.32 -10.38
C SER A 297 -16.87 25.44 -9.55
N ARG A 298 -16.57 24.46 -8.68
CA ARG A 298 -15.34 24.47 -7.87
C ARG A 298 -14.09 24.23 -8.70
N LEU A 299 -14.14 23.29 -9.66
CA LEU A 299 -13.09 23.06 -10.64
C LEU A 299 -12.83 24.30 -11.50
N HIS A 300 -13.89 24.95 -11.97
CA HIS A 300 -13.78 26.19 -12.74
C HIS A 300 -13.09 27.31 -11.95
N VAL A 301 -13.51 27.54 -10.70
CA VAL A 301 -12.87 28.52 -9.81
C VAL A 301 -11.39 28.17 -9.55
N ALA A 302 -11.06 26.88 -9.40
CA ALA A 302 -9.68 26.43 -9.23
C ALA A 302 -8.84 26.70 -10.48
N ALA A 303 -9.37 26.42 -11.67
CA ALA A 303 -8.72 26.66 -12.95
C ALA A 303 -8.48 28.16 -13.22
N MET A 304 -9.37 29.04 -12.78
CA MET A 304 -9.16 30.49 -12.92
C MET A 304 -8.12 31.02 -11.93
N SER A 305 -8.08 30.48 -10.71
CA SER A 305 -7.18 30.97 -9.65
C SER A 305 -5.68 30.68 -9.83
N ILE A 306 -5.31 29.91 -10.85
CA ILE A 306 -3.91 29.53 -11.14
C ILE A 306 -3.25 30.43 -12.18
N PHE A 307 -4.00 31.34 -12.81
CA PHE A 307 -3.45 32.31 -13.75
C PHE A 307 -3.04 33.59 -13.02
N ILE A 308 -1.93 34.19 -13.46
CA ILE A 308 -1.54 35.52 -13.00
C ILE A 308 -2.01 36.58 -13.98
N THR A 309 -2.40 37.73 -13.44
CA THR A 309 -2.72 38.94 -14.23
C THR A 309 -1.62 39.99 -14.11
N ARG A 310 -0.89 39.97 -12.99
CA ARG A 310 0.27 40.82 -12.70
C ARG A 310 1.47 39.95 -12.32
N ASP A 311 2.67 40.40 -12.62
CA ASP A 311 3.93 39.68 -12.30
C ASP A 311 4.16 39.49 -10.79
N GLU A 312 3.43 40.21 -9.95
CA GLU A 312 3.45 40.14 -8.49
C GLU A 312 2.53 39.03 -7.95
N ASP A 313 1.56 38.55 -8.74
CA ASP A 313 0.57 37.58 -8.30
C ASP A 313 1.24 36.25 -7.96
N ARG A 314 0.86 35.68 -6.81
CA ARG A 314 1.40 34.40 -6.33
C ARG A 314 0.25 33.45 -6.02
N PRO A 315 -0.22 32.68 -7.02
CA PRO A 315 -1.25 31.68 -6.83
C PRO A 315 -0.90 30.68 -5.72
N ARG A 316 -1.95 30.11 -5.12
CA ARG A 316 -1.85 29.13 -4.02
C ARG A 316 -2.31 27.73 -4.43
N ARG A 317 -2.62 27.51 -5.70
CA ARG A 317 -2.96 26.20 -6.27
C ARG A 317 -1.92 25.78 -7.30
N CYS A 318 -1.67 24.49 -7.43
CA CYS A 318 -0.70 24.00 -8.41
C CYS A 318 -1.36 23.80 -9.77
N PHE A 319 -0.89 24.51 -10.79
CA PHE A 319 -1.45 24.43 -12.15
C PHE A 319 -1.36 23.01 -12.75
N LEU A 320 -0.32 22.24 -12.42
CA LEU A 320 -0.21 20.84 -12.87
C LEU A 320 -1.23 19.94 -12.16
N CYS A 321 -1.44 20.10 -10.85
CA CYS A 321 -2.47 19.34 -10.12
C CYS A 321 -3.89 19.70 -10.57
N VAL A 322 -4.15 21.00 -10.79
CA VAL A 322 -5.44 21.47 -11.30
C VAL A 322 -5.65 20.97 -12.74
N GLY A 323 -4.63 21.00 -13.59
CA GLY A 323 -4.68 20.42 -14.93
C GLY A 323 -4.96 18.93 -14.94
N GLU A 324 -4.45 18.18 -13.96
CA GLU A 324 -4.79 16.76 -13.77
C GLU A 324 -6.25 16.59 -13.33
N ALA A 325 -6.72 17.43 -12.40
CA ALA A 325 -8.11 17.39 -11.92
C ALA A 325 -9.14 17.63 -13.03
N LEU A 326 -8.81 18.48 -14.01
CA LEU A 326 -9.65 18.75 -15.18
C LEU A 326 -9.79 17.55 -16.14
N CYS A 327 -8.93 16.55 -16.02
CA CYS A 327 -9.01 15.32 -16.82
C CYS A 327 -9.72 14.18 -16.08
N LEU A 328 -10.25 14.43 -14.89
CA LEU A 328 -10.98 13.44 -14.11
C LEU A 328 -12.50 13.62 -14.28
N GLU A 329 -13.25 12.55 -14.08
CA GLU A 329 -14.70 12.60 -14.01
C GLU A 329 -15.16 13.52 -12.85
N PRO A 330 -16.26 14.29 -12.99
CA PRO A 330 -16.67 15.30 -12.01
C PRO A 330 -16.87 14.79 -10.58
N ASP A 331 -17.20 13.51 -10.42
CA ASP A 331 -17.43 12.84 -9.13
C ASP A 331 -16.17 12.16 -8.58
N ASP A 332 -14.99 12.34 -9.20
CA ASP A 332 -13.76 11.71 -8.72
C ASP A 332 -13.32 12.34 -7.38
N PRO A 333 -13.20 11.53 -6.30
CA PRO A 333 -12.85 12.03 -4.97
C PRO A 333 -11.41 12.56 -4.86
N ARG A 334 -10.59 12.44 -5.90
CA ARG A 334 -9.24 13.04 -5.98
C ARG A 334 -9.28 14.53 -6.30
N ILE A 335 -10.37 15.01 -6.90
CA ILE A 335 -10.50 16.41 -7.34
C ILE A 335 -10.19 17.35 -6.18
N ASP A 336 -10.81 17.16 -5.01
CA ASP A 336 -10.61 18.01 -3.83
C ASP A 336 -9.14 18.06 -3.37
N LYS A 337 -8.43 16.93 -3.45
CA LYS A 337 -7.01 16.87 -3.08
C LYS A 337 -6.12 17.57 -4.11
N LEU A 338 -6.47 17.52 -5.39
CA LEU A 338 -5.71 18.11 -6.49
C LEU A 338 -5.91 19.63 -6.59
N ILE A 339 -7.12 20.13 -6.30
CA ILE A 339 -7.43 21.57 -6.30
C ILE A 339 -7.22 22.25 -4.94
N HIS A 340 -6.64 21.52 -3.98
CA HIS A 340 -6.37 22.02 -2.64
C HIS A 340 -5.51 23.29 -2.66
N LEU A 341 -5.82 24.20 -1.73
CA LEU A 341 -5.18 25.50 -1.63
C LEU A 341 -4.03 25.47 -0.61
N PHE A 342 -2.79 25.66 -1.06
CA PHE A 342 -1.63 25.69 -0.17
C PHE A 342 -1.69 26.85 0.82
N TYR A 343 -1.15 26.67 2.02
CA TYR A 343 -1.14 27.72 3.05
C TYR A 343 -0.41 28.99 2.57
N THR A 344 0.73 28.82 1.89
CA THR A 344 1.47 29.91 1.25
C THR A 344 1.87 29.58 -0.19
N SER A 345 2.17 30.60 -1.00
CA SER A 345 2.80 30.43 -2.31
C SER A 345 4.20 29.79 -2.24
N GLY A 346 4.90 29.97 -1.12
CA GLY A 346 6.15 29.28 -0.82
C GLY A 346 5.96 27.76 -0.66
N ASP A 347 4.83 27.32 -0.09
CA ASP A 347 4.51 25.90 0.02
C ASP A 347 4.11 25.28 -1.31
N LEU A 348 3.41 26.05 -2.17
CA LEU A 348 3.19 25.68 -3.56
C LEU A 348 4.53 25.49 -4.30
N THR A 349 5.48 26.42 -4.15
CA THR A 349 6.82 26.33 -4.75
C THR A 349 7.56 25.06 -4.30
N LYS A 350 7.52 24.74 -2.99
CA LYS A 350 8.11 23.50 -2.46
C LYS A 350 7.42 22.26 -3.02
N HIS A 351 6.09 22.29 -3.14
CA HIS A 351 5.31 21.22 -3.74
C HIS A 351 5.72 21.03 -5.21
N PHE A 352 5.75 22.09 -6.00
CA PHE A 352 6.13 22.07 -7.41
C PHE A 352 7.52 21.46 -7.61
N ARG A 353 8.52 21.90 -6.84
CA ARG A 353 9.88 21.33 -6.91
C ARG A 353 9.92 19.85 -6.53
N ARG A 354 9.28 19.45 -5.43
CA ARG A 354 9.40 18.07 -4.87
C ARG A 354 8.50 17.05 -5.56
N ARG A 355 7.30 17.47 -5.98
CA ARG A 355 6.29 16.60 -6.58
C ARG A 355 6.46 16.52 -8.09
N HIS A 356 6.72 17.64 -8.74
CA HIS A 356 6.77 17.70 -10.20
C HIS A 356 8.22 17.69 -10.69
N LEU A 357 9.00 18.75 -10.44
CA LEU A 357 10.33 18.89 -11.04
C LEU A 357 11.36 17.83 -10.63
N ALA A 358 11.28 17.31 -9.40
CA ALA A 358 12.18 16.25 -8.93
C ALA A 358 11.88 14.87 -9.57
N ASN A 359 10.71 14.71 -10.21
CA ASN A 359 10.30 13.46 -10.88
C ASN A 359 10.19 13.65 -12.40
N LEU A 360 10.68 14.78 -12.92
CA LEU A 360 10.74 15.08 -14.36
C LEU A 360 11.91 14.34 -14.99
N ARG A 361 11.65 13.59 -16.06
CA ARG A 361 12.68 12.91 -16.88
C ARG A 361 13.04 13.76 -18.10
N GLU A 362 14.20 13.47 -18.70
CA GLU A 362 14.67 14.22 -19.88
C GLU A 362 13.77 14.01 -21.09
N ASP A 363 13.16 12.83 -21.23
CA ASP A 363 12.28 12.46 -22.36
C ASP A 363 10.78 12.65 -22.07
N ASP A 364 10.40 13.24 -20.93
CA ASP A 364 8.99 13.41 -20.60
C ASP A 364 8.33 14.41 -21.56
N ARG A 365 7.21 14.03 -22.18
CA ARG A 365 6.37 14.95 -22.95
C ARG A 365 5.64 15.89 -21.99
N LEU A 366 6.12 17.11 -21.87
CA LEU A 366 5.53 18.10 -20.97
C LEU A 366 4.40 18.83 -21.66
N GLN A 367 3.27 18.97 -20.96
CA GLN A 367 2.13 19.72 -21.42
C GLN A 367 1.52 20.45 -20.24
N CYS A 368 1.22 21.74 -20.43
CA CYS A 368 0.32 22.43 -19.54
C CYS A 368 -1.12 22.14 -19.99
N ARG A 369 -1.83 21.27 -19.27
CA ARG A 369 -3.20 20.87 -19.61
C ARG A 369 -4.22 22.00 -19.50
N VAL A 370 -3.95 22.98 -18.64
CA VAL A 370 -4.80 24.16 -18.45
C VAL A 370 -4.63 25.14 -19.60
N CYS A 371 -3.40 25.36 -20.05
CA CYS A 371 -3.09 26.22 -21.20
C CYS A 371 -3.18 25.49 -22.56
N ALA A 372 -3.47 24.18 -22.54
CA ALA A 372 -3.47 23.30 -23.70
C ALA A 372 -2.22 23.41 -24.60
N MET A 373 -1.03 23.62 -24.03
CA MET A 373 0.21 23.81 -24.79
C MET A 373 1.31 22.81 -24.42
N PRO A 374 2.07 22.30 -25.41
CA PRO A 374 3.27 21.51 -25.15
C PRO A 374 4.39 22.39 -24.56
N LEU A 375 5.27 21.75 -23.80
CA LEU A 375 6.44 22.36 -23.19
C LEU A 375 7.65 21.47 -23.53
N ASP A 376 8.68 22.05 -24.12
CA ASP A 376 9.71 21.23 -24.80
C ASP A 376 10.75 20.66 -23.85
N HIS A 377 11.06 21.38 -22.76
CA HIS A 377 12.09 20.98 -21.81
C HIS A 377 11.85 21.60 -20.44
N LYS A 378 12.59 21.13 -19.42
CA LYS A 378 12.49 21.58 -18.03
C LYS A 378 12.49 23.10 -17.85
N MET A 379 13.41 23.78 -18.54
CA MET A 379 13.48 25.25 -18.47
C MET A 379 12.26 25.94 -19.11
N HIS A 380 11.67 25.39 -20.17
CA HIS A 380 10.41 25.88 -20.74
C HIS A 380 9.28 25.73 -19.72
N LEU A 381 9.16 24.58 -19.06
CA LEU A 381 8.18 24.36 -17.99
C LEU A 381 8.37 25.34 -16.81
N GLN A 382 9.59 25.59 -16.36
CA GLN A 382 9.86 26.53 -15.26
C GLN A 382 9.54 27.98 -15.65
N ASN A 383 9.89 28.38 -16.88
CA ASN A 383 9.55 29.70 -17.40
C ASN A 383 8.03 29.88 -17.56
N HIS A 384 7.34 28.87 -18.09
CA HIS A 384 5.88 28.86 -18.21
C HIS A 384 5.21 28.93 -16.84
N ALA A 385 5.66 28.10 -15.88
CA ALA A 385 5.16 28.12 -14.50
C ALA A 385 5.29 29.49 -13.85
N ARG A 386 6.41 30.19 -14.08
CA ARG A 386 6.65 31.53 -13.54
C ARG A 386 5.80 32.59 -14.23
N ARG A 387 5.79 32.61 -15.57
CA ARG A 387 5.18 33.69 -16.37
C ARG A 387 3.66 33.60 -16.49
N ILE A 388 3.10 32.39 -16.51
CA ILE A 388 1.65 32.18 -16.71
C ILE A 388 0.96 31.85 -15.40
N HIS A 389 1.65 31.15 -14.50
CA HIS A 389 1.05 30.62 -13.27
C HIS A 389 1.68 31.13 -11.97
N GLY A 390 2.60 32.12 -12.03
CA GLY A 390 3.21 32.75 -10.85
C GLY A 390 3.96 31.78 -9.91
N THR A 391 4.23 30.55 -10.36
CA THR A 391 4.84 29.49 -9.56
C THR A 391 6.34 29.51 -9.79
N VAL A 392 7.10 29.90 -8.76
CA VAL A 392 8.55 30.05 -8.85
C VAL A 392 9.22 28.71 -8.56
N SER A 393 10.32 28.41 -9.26
CA SER A 393 11.16 27.22 -9.03
C SER A 393 12.62 27.56 -9.06
#